data_AF-A0A094KFM9-F1
#
_entry.id   AF-A0A094KFM9-F1
#
_cell.length_a   1.000
_cell.length_b   1.000
_cell.length_c   1.000
_cell.angle_alpha   90.00
_cell.angle_beta   90.00
_cell.angle_gamma   90.00
#
_symmetry.space_group_name_H-M   'P 1'
#
loop_
_entity.id
_entity.type
_entity.pdbx_description
1 polymer ?
#
loop_
_entity_poly.entity_id
_entity_poly.type
_entity_poly.pdbx_seq_one_letter_code
_entity_poly.pdbx_strand_id
1 'polypeptide(L)' 'RLRKAPVTIRFVTNTTKECKRDLLERLMKLGFDITENEIFTSLTAARNLLEEKQVRPLLLVDDKALPDFTG' A
#
# COMPACT_ATOMS: atom_id res chain seq x y z
N ARG A 1 -10.87 -4.17 -20.11
CA ARG A 1 -11.09 -5.61 -20.40
C ARG A 1 -10.83 -6.49 -19.16
N LEU A 2 -9.80 -6.22 -18.34
CA LEU A 2 -9.54 -6.97 -17.09
C LEU A 2 -10.60 -6.75 -16.00
N ARG A 3 -11.06 -5.51 -15.80
CA ARG A 3 -12.11 -5.11 -14.83
C ARG A 3 -13.46 -5.83 -15.01
N LYS A 4 -13.70 -6.48 -16.16
CA LYS A 4 -14.93 -7.22 -16.47
C LYS A 4 -14.81 -8.73 -16.24
N ALA A 5 -13.61 -9.22 -15.95
CA ALA A 5 -13.37 -10.63 -15.66
C ALA A 5 -13.66 -10.92 -14.19
N PRO A 6 -14.07 -12.15 -13.82
CA PRO A 6 -14.32 -12.54 -12.43
C PRO A 6 -13.01 -12.81 -11.68
N VAL A 7 -12.13 -11.81 -11.64
CA VAL A 7 -10.80 -11.88 -11.02
C VAL A 7 -10.58 -10.66 -10.14
N THR A 8 -9.91 -10.87 -9.01
CA THR A 8 -9.46 -9.78 -8.14
C THR A 8 -8.23 -9.11 -8.76
N ILE A 9 -8.25 -7.78 -8.86
CA ILE A 9 -7.13 -6.99 -9.37
C ILE A 9 -6.40 -6.36 -8.20
N ARG A 10 -5.07 -6.49 -8.18
CA ARG A 10 -4.20 -5.89 -7.17
C ARG A 10 -3.07 -5.14 -7.86
N PHE A 11 -2.85 -3.90 -7.45
CA PHE A 11 -1.73 -3.06 -7.87
C PHE A 11 -0.62 -3.22 -6.84
N VAL A 12 0.47 -3.84 -7.28
CA VAL A 12 1.64 -4.11 -6.43
C VAL A 12 2.78 -3.17 -6.78
N THR A 13 3.45 -2.62 -5.78
CA THR A 13 4.66 -1.83 -6.01
C THR A 13 5.64 -1.93 -4.85
N ASN A 14 6.93 -1.93 -5.18
CA ASN A 14 7.98 -1.82 -4.18
C ASN A 14 8.28 -0.35 -3.94
N THR A 15 7.91 0.15 -2.76
CA THR A 15 8.21 1.50 -2.30
C THR A 15 8.56 1.49 -0.83
N THR A 16 9.50 2.36 -0.44
CA THR A 16 9.92 2.58 0.94
C THR A 16 9.71 4.03 1.39
N LYS A 17 9.18 4.90 0.52
CA LYS A 17 9.16 6.36 0.71
C LYS A 17 7.80 7.03 0.51
N GLU A 18 6.84 6.34 -0.09
CA GLU A 18 5.51 6.90 -0.37
C GLU A 18 4.48 6.08 0.38
N CYS A 19 3.53 6.76 1.05
CA CYS A 19 2.42 6.06 1.67
C CYS A 19 1.44 5.55 0.62
N LYS A 20 0.59 4.62 1.04
CA LYS A 20 -0.45 4.03 0.19
C LYS A 20 -1.39 5.07 -0.42
N ARG A 21 -1.70 6.14 0.32
CA ARG A 21 -2.60 7.23 -0.11
C ARG A 21 -2.00 8.11 -1.20
N ASP A 22 -0.73 8.48 -1.08
CA ASP A 22 -0.03 9.28 -2.09
C ASP A 22 0.02 8.55 -3.44
N LEU A 23 0.26 7.23 -3.38
CA LEU A 23 0.25 6.37 -4.55
C LEU A 23 -1.15 6.31 -5.19
N LEU A 24 -2.19 6.17 -4.37
CA LEU A 24 -3.58 6.16 -4.84
C LEU A 24 -3.91 7.46 -5.58
N GLU A 25 -3.65 8.61 -4.96
CA GLU A 25 -3.91 9.91 -5.59
C GLU A 25 -3.17 10.07 -6.91
N ARG A 26 -1.90 9.65 -6.98
CA ARG A 26 -1.12 9.73 -8.21
C ARG A 26 -1.73 8.87 -9.32
N LEU A 27 -2.15 7.65 -9.01
CA LEU A 27 -2.78 6.75 -9.98
C LEU A 27 -4.13 7.29 -10.45
N MET A 28 -4.94 7.84 -9.55
CA MET A 28 -6.21 8.50 -9.92
C MET A 28 -5.98 9.71 -10.82
N LYS A 29 -4.97 10.55 -10.54
CA LYS A 29 -4.58 11.69 -11.40
C LYS A 29 -4.12 11.26 -12.79
N LEU A 30 -3.59 10.04 -12.94
CA LEU A 30 -3.22 9.45 -14.22
C LEU A 30 -4.41 8.81 -14.96
N GLY A 31 -5.62 8.87 -14.41
CA GLY A 31 -6.84 8.33 -15.02
C GLY A 31 -7.09 6.84 -14.73
N PHE A 32 -6.40 6.26 -13.75
CA PHE A 32 -6.71 4.91 -13.30
C PHE A 32 -7.94 4.91 -12.40
N ASP A 33 -8.92 4.09 -12.74
CA ASP A 33 -10.01 3.70 -11.85
C ASP A 33 -9.50 2.61 -10.90
N ILE A 34 -9.12 3.01 -9.69
CA ILE A 34 -8.50 2.18 -8.64
C ILE A 34 -9.00 2.59 -7.27
N THR A 35 -9.11 1.64 -6.35
CA THR A 35 -9.42 1.90 -4.94
C THR A 35 -8.25 1.57 -4.01
N GLU A 36 -8.23 2.13 -2.81
CA GLU A 36 -7.16 1.89 -1.83
C GLU A 36 -6.98 0.40 -1.52
N ASN A 37 -8.06 -0.38 -1.44
CA ASN A 37 -8.01 -1.81 -1.13
C ASN A 37 -7.31 -2.64 -2.21
N GLU A 38 -7.18 -2.11 -3.42
CA GLU A 38 -6.51 -2.77 -4.54
C GLU A 38 -5.00 -2.53 -4.52
N ILE A 39 -4.51 -1.58 -3.73
CA ILE A 39 -3.09 -1.29 -3.61
C ILE A 39 -2.45 -2.17 -2.55
N PHE A 40 -1.29 -2.74 -2.89
CA PHE A 40 -0.45 -3.47 -1.96
C PHE A 40 1.02 -3.07 -2.15
N THR A 41 1.63 -2.53 -1.11
CA THR A 41 3.02 -2.05 -1.14
C THR A 41 3.93 -2.93 -0.31
N SER A 42 5.25 -2.79 -0.47
CA SER A 42 6.22 -3.40 0.47
C SER A 42 5.98 -2.97 1.92
N LEU A 43 5.51 -1.73 2.16
CA LEU A 43 5.15 -1.24 3.50
C LEU A 43 3.92 -1.97 4.06
N THR A 44 2.91 -2.21 3.22
CA THR A 44 1.74 -3.03 3.61
C THR A 44 2.16 -4.45 3.99
N ALA A 45 3.07 -5.07 3.22
CA ALA A 45 3.60 -6.39 3.54
C ALA A 45 4.37 -6.40 4.87
N ALA A 46 5.20 -5.37 5.11
CA ALA A 46 5.94 -5.22 6.36
C ALA A 46 5.00 -5.04 7.55
N ARG A 47 3.99 -4.16 7.45
CA ARG A 47 2.97 -3.98 8.49
C ARG A 47 2.26 -5.29 8.82
N ASN A 48 1.74 -5.99 7.81
CA ASN A 48 1.02 -7.24 8.03
C ASN A 48 1.88 -8.26 8.79
N LEU A 49 3.17 -8.35 8.46
CA LEU A 49 4.11 -9.23 9.16
C LEU A 49 4.34 -8.81 10.63
N LEU A 50 4.39 -7.51 10.90
CA LEU A 50 4.54 -6.99 12.25
C LEU A 50 3.30 -7.27 13.11
N GLU A 51 2.11 -7.12 12.53
CA GLU A 51 0.82 -7.45 13.16
C GLU A 51 0.72 -8.95 13.45
N GLU A 52 1.05 -9.80 12.47
CA GLU A 52 1.07 -11.26 12.62
C GLU A 52 2.03 -11.72 13.72
N LYS A 53 3.21 -11.09 13.80
CA LYS A 53 4.23 -11.44 14.81
C LYS A 53 4.02 -10.77 16.16
N GLN A 54 3.10 -9.81 16.27
CA GLN A 54 2.83 -9.04 17.49
C GLN A 54 4.08 -8.40 18.10
N VAL A 55 4.94 -7.82 17.26
CA VAL A 55 6.18 -7.17 17.69
C VAL A 55 6.08 -5.65 17.65
N ARG A 56 6.94 -4.97 18.42
CA ARG A 56 7.11 -3.51 18.38
C ARG A 56 8.41 -3.18 17.66
N PRO A 57 8.37 -2.85 16.35
CA PRO A 57 9.58 -2.59 15.59
C PRO A 57 10.16 -1.21 15.94
N LEU A 58 11.47 -1.08 15.76
CA LEU A 58 12.08 0.23 15.54
C LEU A 58 11.86 0.63 14.07
N LEU A 59 10.99 1.60 13.83
CA LEU A 59 10.67 2.07 12.47
C LEU A 59 11.74 3.06 11.99
N LEU A 60 12.68 2.58 11.18
CA LEU A 60 13.66 3.39 10.46
C LEU A 60 13.20 3.60 9.01
N VAL A 61 12.10 4.33 8.86
CA VAL A 61 11.45 4.59 7.56
C VAL A 61 11.35 6.11 7.31
N ASP A 62 11.08 6.49 6.07
CA ASP A 62 10.79 7.90 5.73
C ASP A 62 9.53 8.37 6.48
N ASP A 63 9.49 9.63 6.91
CA ASP A 63 8.34 10.19 7.63
C ASP A 63 7.04 10.04 6.86
N LYS A 64 7.11 10.09 5.53
CA LYS A 64 5.95 9.87 4.64
C LYS A 64 5.40 8.46 4.70
N ALA A 65 6.20 7.47 5.11
CA ALA A 65 5.78 6.08 5.26
C ALA A 65 5.16 5.79 6.63
N LEU A 66 5.37 6.65 7.65
CA LEU A 66 4.83 6.45 9.00
C LEU A 66 3.30 6.28 9.06
N PRO A 67 2.48 7.00 8.26
CA PRO A 67 1.03 6.80 8.27
C PRO A 67 0.63 5.35 7.97
N ASP A 68 1.38 4.63 7.14
CA ASP A 68 1.11 3.23 6.82
C ASP A 68 1.28 2.32 8.03
N PHE A 69 1.97 2.75 9.10
CA PHE A 69 2.17 2.00 10.36
C PHE A 69 1.35 2.54 11.53
N THR A 70 0.40 3.45 11.29
CA THR A 70 -0.53 3.93 12.32
C THR A 70 -1.79 3.06 12.39
N GLY A 71 -2.23 2.75 13.61
CA GLY A 71 -3.36 1.86 13.92
C GLY A 71 -2.94 0.57 14.61
#